data_AF-A0AAV1SSB7-F1
#
_entry.id   AF-A0AAV1SSB7-F1
#
_cell.length_a   1.000
_cell.length_b   1.000
_cell.length_c   1.000
_cell.angle_alpha   90.00
_cell.angle_beta   90.00
_cell.angle_gamma   90.00
#
_symmetry.space_group_name_H-M   'P 1'
#
loop_
_entity.id
_entity.type
_entity.pdbx_description
1 polymer ?
#
loop_
_entity_poly.entity_id
_entity_poly.type
_entity_poly.pdbx_seq_one_letter_code
_entity_poly.pdbx_strand_id
1 'polypeptide(L)'
;MAGVIKKFFITSMLMWMAPVAILYAFNHDLIPGVNSLSPHSLTLVSGFVAVISVNVVIAFYIYMAIKEPSDKHEPDPAFLAEAKSSVNQSAGKVGDSSQSLKKED
;
A
#
# COMPACT_ATOMS: atom_id res chain seq x y z
N MET A 1 0.42 -6.21 11.78
CA MET A 1 -0.10 -7.51 11.25
C MET A 1 -1.62 -7.53 11.05
N ALA A 2 -2.46 -7.23 12.05
CA ALA A 2 -3.93 -7.34 11.88
C ALA A 2 -4.52 -6.46 10.74
N GLY A 3 -3.98 -5.27 10.51
CA GLY A 3 -4.42 -4.37 9.44
C GLY A 3 -4.14 -4.89 8.02
N VAL A 4 -2.95 -5.46 7.78
CA VAL A 4 -2.58 -6.07 6.49
C VAL A 4 -3.39 -7.34 6.21
N ILE A 5 -3.59 -8.19 7.22
CA ILE A 5 -4.40 -9.41 7.10
C ILE A 5 -5.86 -9.08 6.74
N LYS A 6 -6.44 -8.06 7.38
CA LYS A 6 -7.80 -7.60 7.07
C LYS A 6 -7.93 -7.06 5.64
N LYS A 7 -6.98 -6.24 5.18
CA LYS A 7 -6.98 -5.71 3.80
C LYS A 7 -6.81 -6.81 2.76
N PHE A 8 -5.92 -7.75 3.03
CA PHE A 8 -5.69 -8.92 2.17
C PHE A 8 -6.97 -9.77 2.06
N PHE A 9 -7.62 -10.06 3.20
CA PHE A 9 -8.83 -10.88 3.23
C PHE A 9 -9.99 -10.22 2.47
N ILE A 10 -10.21 -8.93 2.69
CA ILE A 10 -11.27 -8.17 1.99
C ILE A 10 -11.00 -8.12 0.49
N THR A 11 -9.75 -7.89 0.08
CA THR A 11 -9.44 -7.81 -1.34
C THR A 11 -9.50 -9.17 -2.02
N SER A 12 -9.00 -10.23 -1.35
CA SER A 12 -9.12 -11.61 -1.83
C SER A 12 -10.59 -11.99 -2.03
N MET A 13 -11.45 -11.63 -1.08
CA MET A 13 -12.89 -11.87 -1.17
C MET A 13 -13.53 -11.10 -2.33
N LEU A 14 -13.18 -9.83 -2.54
CA LEU A 14 -13.69 -9.03 -3.66
C LEU A 14 -13.22 -9.55 -5.02
N MET A 15 -12.00 -10.09 -5.11
CA MET A 15 -11.42 -10.57 -6.36
C MET A 15 -12.18 -11.75 -6.97
N TRP A 16 -12.74 -12.64 -6.13
CA TRP A 16 -13.59 -13.73 -6.63
C TRP A 16 -15.08 -13.38 -6.63
N MET A 17 -15.54 -12.57 -5.67
CA MET A 17 -16.95 -12.19 -5.58
C MET A 17 -17.40 -11.24 -6.69
N ALA A 18 -16.57 -10.28 -7.10
CA ALA A 18 -16.97 -9.30 -8.11
C ALA A 18 -17.24 -9.93 -9.50
N PRO A 19 -16.38 -10.81 -10.04
CA PRO A 19 -16.65 -11.48 -11.31
C PRO A 19 -17.85 -12.42 -11.24
N VAL A 20 -17.99 -13.18 -10.13
CA VAL A 20 -19.12 -14.09 -9.92
C VAL A 20 -20.44 -13.31 -9.81
N ALA A 21 -20.45 -12.21 -9.07
CA ALA A 21 -21.62 -11.35 -8.93
C ALA A 21 -22.04 -10.71 -10.26
N ILE A 22 -21.07 -10.32 -11.11
CA ILE A 22 -21.35 -9.79 -12.44
C ILE A 22 -22.00 -10.86 -13.32
N LEU A 23 -21.42 -12.07 -13.37
CA LEU A 23 -22.02 -13.17 -14.13
C LEU A 23 -23.43 -13.52 -13.61
N TYR A 24 -23.61 -13.53 -12.29
CA TYR A 24 -24.90 -13.76 -11.67
C TYR A 24 -25.94 -12.69 -12.04
N ALA A 25 -25.54 -11.41 -12.02
CA ALA A 25 -26.41 -10.29 -12.35
C ALA A 25 -26.88 -10.32 -13.82
N PHE A 26 -25.99 -10.69 -14.75
CA PHE A 26 -26.36 -10.88 -16.15
C PHE A 26 -27.23 -12.14 -16.36
N ASN A 27 -26.99 -13.22 -15.62
CA ASN A 27 -27.75 -14.47 -15.78
C ASN A 27 -29.16 -14.41 -15.15
N HIS A 28 -29.36 -13.56 -14.14
CA HIS A 28 -30.66 -13.36 -13.50
C HIS A 28 -31.38 -12.08 -13.96
N ASP A 29 -30.96 -11.49 -15.08
CA ASP A 29 -31.62 -10.31 -15.67
C ASP A 29 -31.75 -9.12 -14.68
N LEU A 30 -30.82 -9.02 -13.72
CA LEU A 30 -30.84 -8.01 -12.65
C LEU A 30 -30.44 -6.62 -13.18
N ILE A 31 -29.88 -6.56 -14.39
CA ILE A 31 -29.47 -5.31 -15.04
C ILE A 31 -30.60 -4.87 -15.97
N PRO A 32 -31.37 -3.82 -15.62
CA PRO A 32 -32.43 -3.35 -16.49
C PRO A 32 -31.85 -2.87 -17.82
N GLY A 33 -32.41 -3.35 -18.94
CA GLY A 33 -32.04 -2.92 -20.30
C GLY A 33 -31.09 -3.85 -21.06
N VAL A 34 -30.54 -4.91 -20.45
CA VAL A 34 -29.75 -5.93 -21.19
C VAL A 34 -30.61 -7.10 -21.68
N ASN A 35 -31.82 -7.27 -21.15
CA ASN A 35 -32.73 -8.39 -21.44
C ASN A 35 -33.29 -8.36 -22.88
N SER A 36 -33.15 -7.23 -23.60
CA SER A 36 -33.52 -7.12 -25.01
C SER A 36 -32.44 -7.65 -25.96
N LEU A 37 -31.27 -8.03 -25.43
CA LEU A 37 -30.16 -8.57 -26.22
C LEU A 37 -30.38 -10.06 -26.48
N SER A 38 -29.86 -10.54 -27.62
CA SER A 38 -29.86 -11.99 -27.88
C SER A 38 -29.01 -12.71 -26.81
N PRO A 39 -29.34 -13.97 -26.45
CA PRO A 39 -28.59 -14.73 -25.45
C PRO A 39 -27.09 -14.85 -25.77
N HIS A 40 -26.74 -14.90 -27.06
CA HIS A 40 -25.36 -14.95 -27.51
C HIS A 40 -24.62 -13.64 -27.23
N SER A 41 -25.25 -12.50 -27.56
CA SER A 41 -24.72 -11.16 -27.27
C SER A 41 -24.57 -10.93 -25.76
N LEU A 42 -25.53 -11.38 -24.95
CA LEU A 42 -25.52 -11.22 -23.50
C LEU A 42 -24.37 -11.99 -22.84
N THR A 43 -24.07 -13.19 -23.33
CA THR A 43 -22.91 -13.98 -22.89
C THR A 43 -21.59 -13.28 -23.23
N LEU A 44 -21.50 -12.72 -24.43
CA LEU A 44 -20.29 -12.06 -24.92
C LEU A 44 -20.03 -10.74 -24.16
N VAL A 45 -21.08 -9.96 -23.93
CA VAL A 45 -21.04 -8.72 -23.12
C VAL A 45 -20.70 -9.02 -21.67
N SER A 46 -21.38 -9.98 -21.05
CA SER A 46 -21.14 -10.33 -19.63
C SER A 46 -19.72 -10.86 -19.42
N GLY A 47 -19.20 -11.68 -20.33
CA GLY A 47 -17.80 -12.11 -20.32
C GLY A 47 -16.82 -10.94 -20.42
N PHE A 48 -17.06 -10.00 -21.35
CA PHE A 48 -16.20 -8.83 -21.52
C PHE A 48 -16.21 -7.92 -20.27
N VAL A 49 -17.39 -7.68 -19.71
CA VAL A 49 -17.56 -6.90 -18.47
C VAL A 49 -16.90 -7.60 -17.28
N ALA A 50 -16.99 -8.93 -17.18
CA ALA A 50 -16.32 -9.71 -16.14
C ALA A 50 -14.79 -9.58 -16.23
N VAL A 51 -14.21 -9.67 -17.44
CA VAL A 51 -12.77 -9.48 -17.65
C VAL A 51 -12.33 -8.06 -17.28
N ILE A 52 -13.08 -7.03 -17.68
CA ILE A 52 -12.79 -5.64 -17.29
C ILE A 52 -12.85 -5.48 -15.76
N SER A 53 -13.85 -6.07 -15.12
CA SER A 53 -14.01 -6.01 -13.66
C SER A 53 -12.81 -6.59 -12.92
N VAL A 54 -12.32 -7.77 -13.34
CA VAL A 54 -11.11 -8.37 -12.77
C VAL A 54 -9.93 -7.40 -12.87
N ASN A 55 -9.73 -6.77 -14.03
CA ASN A 55 -8.63 -5.82 -14.23
C ASN A 55 -8.75 -4.59 -13.31
N VAL A 56 -9.96 -4.06 -13.12
CA VAL A 56 -10.19 -2.95 -12.18
C VAL A 56 -9.90 -3.36 -10.74
N VAL A 57 -10.34 -4.54 -10.30
CA VAL A 57 -10.06 -5.05 -8.94
C VAL A 57 -8.56 -5.25 -8.72
N ILE A 58 -7.85 -5.80 -9.70
CA ILE A 58 -6.39 -5.94 -9.65
C ILE A 58 -5.70 -4.58 -9.55
N ALA A 59 -6.08 -3.62 -10.40
CA ALA A 59 -5.51 -2.28 -10.38
C ALA A 59 -5.73 -1.58 -9.03
N PHE A 60 -6.93 -1.72 -8.45
CA PHE A 60 -7.26 -1.19 -7.14
C PHE A 60 -6.43 -1.86 -6.03
N TYR A 61 -6.24 -3.18 -6.08
CA TYR A 61 -5.41 -3.89 -5.12
C TYR A 61 -3.95 -3.43 -5.18
N ILE A 62 -3.38 -3.32 -6.38
CA ILE A 62 -2.01 -2.83 -6.58
C ILE A 62 -1.88 -1.40 -6.03
N TYR A 63 -2.86 -0.53 -6.31
CA TYR A 63 -2.88 0.82 -5.76
C TYR A 63 -2.91 0.82 -4.23
N MET A 64 -3.76 -0.01 -3.61
CA MET A 64 -3.80 -0.13 -2.15
C MET A 64 -2.50 -0.69 -1.56
N ALA A 65 -1.83 -1.61 -2.26
CA ALA A 65 -0.55 -2.17 -1.85
C ALA A 65 0.58 -1.13 -1.91
N ILE A 66 0.60 -0.28 -2.95
CA ILE A 66 1.59 0.81 -3.07
C ILE A 66 1.33 1.91 -2.04
N LYS A 67 0.07 2.12 -1.66
CA LYS A 67 -0.34 3.15 -0.69
C LYS A 67 -0.23 2.71 0.77
N GLU A 68 0.34 1.53 1.03
CA GLU A 68 0.60 1.09 2.40
C GLU A 68 1.56 2.08 3.07
N PRO A 69 1.30 2.53 4.33
CA PRO A 69 2.15 3.53 4.95
C PRO A 69 3.53 2.90 5.10
N SER A 70 4.53 3.57 4.52
CA SER A 70 5.91 3.44 4.96
C SER A 70 5.87 3.81 6.44
N ASP A 71 5.64 2.82 7.28
CA ASP A 71 5.78 2.90 8.73
C ASP A 71 7.27 3.19 8.90
N LYS A 72 7.59 4.49 8.87
CA LYS A 72 8.95 4.97 9.07
C LYS A 72 9.29 4.44 10.45
N HIS A 73 10.13 3.42 10.49
CA HIS A 73 10.72 2.94 11.72
C HIS A 73 11.39 4.15 12.36
N GLU A 74 10.73 4.77 13.34
CA GLU A 74 11.31 5.87 14.08
C GLU A 74 12.53 5.28 14.78
N PRO A 75 13.75 5.77 14.49
CA PRO A 75 14.94 5.26 15.14
C PRO A 75 14.79 5.48 16.63
N ASP A 76 15.17 4.47 17.43
CA ASP A 76 15.03 4.46 18.88
C ASP A 76 15.44 5.82 19.46
N PRO A 77 14.57 6.50 20.22
CA PRO A 77 14.89 7.77 20.85
C PRO A 77 16.15 7.69 21.73
N ALA A 78 16.48 6.51 22.27
CA ALA A 78 17.74 6.28 22.98
C ALA A 78 18.96 6.37 22.04
N PHE A 79 18.91 5.76 20.85
CA PHE A 79 19.97 5.88 19.84
C PHE A 79 20.13 7.32 19.32
N LEU A 80 19.04 8.07 19.17
CA LEU A 80 19.11 9.48 18.80
C LEU A 80 19.73 10.36 19.88
N ALA A 81 19.41 10.10 21.16
CA ALA A 81 19.99 10.83 22.29
C ALA A 81 21.49 10.53 22.43
N GLU A 82 21.88 9.26 22.32
CA GLU A 82 23.28 8.79 22.36
C GLU A 82 24.10 9.34 21.19
N ALA A 83 23.56 9.33 19.96
CA ALA A 83 24.25 9.88 18.80
C ALA A 83 24.41 11.40 18.90
N LYS A 84 23.38 12.12 19.39
CA LYS A 84 23.46 13.55 19.64
C LYS A 84 24.43 13.89 20.76
N SER A 85 24.51 13.10 21.83
CA SER A 85 25.47 13.34 22.91
C SER A 85 26.90 13.09 22.43
N SER A 86 27.13 12.01 21.66
CA SER A 86 28.43 11.67 21.06
C SER A 86 28.93 12.76 20.10
N VAL A 87 28.06 13.31 19.23
CA VAL A 87 28.45 14.38 18.32
C VAL A 87 28.78 15.69 19.06
N ASN A 88 28.03 16.02 20.12
CA ASN A 88 28.28 17.21 20.93
C ASN A 88 29.55 17.07 21.78
N GLN A 89 29.83 15.87 22.30
CA GLN A 89 31.07 15.58 23.02
C GLN A 89 32.29 15.64 22.08
N SER A 90 32.15 15.18 20.84
CA SER A 90 33.18 15.32 19.81
C SER A 90 33.41 16.78 19.40
N ALA A 91 32.33 17.57 19.21
CA ALA A 91 32.41 18.99 18.89
C ALA A 91 33.04 19.83 20.01
N GLY A 92 32.75 19.53 21.27
CA GLY A 92 33.40 20.17 22.42
C GLY A 92 34.89 19.85 22.53
N LYS A 93 35.30 18.64 22.12
CA LYS A 93 36.70 18.22 22.15
C LYS A 93 37.55 18.88 21.05
N VAL A 94 36.96 19.20 19.90
CA VAL A 94 37.63 19.93 18.80
C VAL A 94 37.81 21.42 19.14
N GLY A 95 36.88 22.00 19.91
CA GLY A 95 36.99 23.37 20.41
C GLY A 95 38.07 23.55 21.48
N ASP A 96 38.24 22.57 22.37
CA ASP A 96 39.16 22.67 23.51
C ASP A 96 40.59 22.17 23.19
N SER A 97 40.74 21.25 22.23
CA SER A 97 42.08 20.78 21.80
C SER A 97 42.86 21.81 20.98
N SER A 98 42.24 22.92 20.60
CA SER A 98 42.88 23.99 19.81
C SER A 98 43.54 25.08 20.68
N GLN A 99 43.37 25.06 22.01
CA GLN A 99 43.85 26.13 22.89
C GLN A 99 45.05 25.77 23.78
N SER A 100 45.57 24.53 23.73
CA SER A 100 46.68 24.09 24.58
C SER A 100 47.90 23.57 23.78
N LEU A 101 48.38 24.35 22.82
CA LEU A 101 49.74 24.25 22.28
C LEU A 101 50.38 25.65 22.29
N LYS A 102 50.55 26.23 23.48
CA LYS A 102 51.58 27.23 23.75
C LYS A 102 52.58 26.60 24.73
N LYS A 103 53.73 26.20 24.21
CA LYS A 103 55.04 26.16 24.90
C LYS A 103 55.87 27.15 24.07
N GLU A 104 56.14 28.37 24.50
CA GLU A 104 57.03 28.81 25.60
C GLU A 104 58.44 28.20 25.47
N ASP A 105 59.33 29.04 24.93
CA ASP A 105 60.80 29.08 24.85
C ASP A 105 61.59 27.89 24.26
#